data_AF-A0A635JDN3-F1
#
_entry.id   AF-A0A635JDN3-F1
#
_cell.length_a   1.000
_cell.length_b   1.000
_cell.length_c   1.000
_cell.angle_alpha   90.00
_cell.angle_beta   90.00
_cell.angle_gamma   90.00
#
_symmetry.space_group_name_H-M   'P 1'
#
loop_
_entity.id
_entity.type
_entity.pdbx_description
1 polymer ?
#
loop_
_entity_poly.entity_id
_entity_poly.type
_entity_poly.pdbx_seq_one_letter_code
_entity_poly.pdbx_strand_id
1 'polypeptide(L)'
;MGWKGTIRSLQATSRRIERDAEKRRRELQKQQKAYARMAELEQAEYEVDVWNNYIDVLQSVHKGCGDPVDWLSIARADAPVQPVFFGSKEAQARQAVQNYRPGFLFRLLKIDRKKKQKLNEAVDVAKKDDQDNFDSLYQQWQQDSADHEQQTGIATGILDGEPRARINAIEFFAPFDELSELGSSIHFCIDEISGVLLVTLHVHGGHVIPTEIKSLLKSGKLSVKKMPVGKRNELLQDYICSCVLRVARELLNLLPDDMVIVTAVDELLNTATGYPEELPILSVAVTRQVLDRLNMDAIDPSDSMNNFVHNMNFKKTTGFRAVPELNPGQFVSRS
;
A
#
# COMPACT_ATOMS: atom_id res chain seq x y z
N MET A 1 51.85 -46.36 -49.21
CA MET A 1 50.66 -45.54 -48.91
C MET A 1 50.79 -44.22 -49.68
N GLY A 2 50.03 -44.02 -50.76
CA GLY A 2 50.26 -42.95 -51.74
C GLY A 2 49.57 -41.62 -51.41
N TRP A 3 50.29 -40.52 -51.56
CA TRP A 3 49.89 -39.12 -51.26
C TRP A 3 48.51 -38.70 -51.79
N LYS A 4 48.09 -39.21 -52.96
CA LYS A 4 46.75 -38.98 -53.54
C LYS A 4 45.60 -39.60 -52.73
N GLY A 5 45.84 -40.72 -52.04
CA GLY A 5 44.86 -41.34 -51.14
C GLY A 5 44.65 -40.53 -49.87
N THR A 6 45.74 -39.98 -49.32
CA THR A 6 45.75 -39.10 -48.14
C THR A 6 45.01 -37.78 -48.40
N ILE A 7 45.17 -37.17 -49.60
CA ILE A 7 44.44 -35.95 -49.98
C ILE A 7 42.94 -36.22 -50.11
N ARG A 8 42.53 -37.35 -50.70
CA ARG A 8 41.11 -37.73 -50.79
C ARG A 8 40.50 -38.03 -49.43
N SER A 9 41.23 -38.67 -48.52
CA SER A 9 40.76 -38.87 -47.15
C SER A 9 40.64 -37.54 -46.39
N LEU A 10 41.59 -36.61 -46.56
CA LEU A 10 41.50 -35.28 -45.96
C LEU A 10 40.31 -34.47 -46.50
N GLN A 11 40.05 -34.50 -47.81
CA GLN A 11 38.88 -33.87 -48.42
C GLN A 11 37.56 -34.51 -47.96
N ALA A 12 37.52 -35.84 -47.82
CA ALA A 12 36.37 -36.55 -47.29
C ALA A 12 36.12 -36.21 -45.80
N THR A 13 37.19 -36.05 -45.01
CA THR A 13 37.12 -35.60 -43.62
C THR A 13 36.65 -34.16 -43.52
N SER A 14 37.15 -33.24 -44.36
CA SER A 14 36.69 -31.83 -44.41
C SER A 14 35.19 -31.74 -44.71
N ARG A 15 34.71 -32.47 -45.72
CA ARG A 15 33.27 -32.53 -46.07
C ARG A 15 32.41 -33.19 -44.98
N ARG A 16 32.97 -34.04 -44.12
CA ARG A 16 32.27 -34.58 -42.95
C ARG A 16 32.18 -33.50 -41.86
N ILE A 17 33.29 -32.82 -41.56
CA ILE A 17 33.36 -31.72 -40.59
C ILE A 17 32.38 -30.60 -40.95
N GLU A 18 32.33 -30.16 -42.21
CA GLU A 18 31.40 -29.13 -42.69
C GLU A 18 29.93 -29.53 -42.50
N ARG A 19 29.57 -30.77 -42.89
CA ARG A 19 28.20 -31.29 -42.71
C ARG A 19 27.81 -31.40 -41.25
N ASP A 20 28.74 -31.81 -40.37
CA ASP A 20 28.48 -31.91 -38.94
C ASP A 20 28.41 -30.52 -38.27
N ALA A 21 29.16 -29.54 -38.75
CA ALA A 21 29.02 -28.13 -38.34
C ALA A 21 27.67 -27.55 -38.78
N GLU A 22 27.24 -27.82 -40.01
CA GLU A 22 25.94 -27.35 -40.51
C GLU A 22 24.76 -28.00 -39.76
N LYS A 23 24.82 -29.30 -39.48
CA LYS A 23 23.84 -30.00 -38.63
C LYS A 23 23.74 -29.36 -37.24
N ARG A 24 24.88 -29.15 -36.56
CA ARG A 24 24.92 -28.49 -35.25
C ARG A 24 24.33 -27.09 -35.30
N ARG A 25 24.63 -26.31 -36.35
CA ARG A 25 24.04 -24.96 -36.54
C ARG A 25 22.52 -25.02 -36.70
N ARG A 26 21.98 -25.96 -37.47
CA ARG A 26 20.53 -26.15 -37.66
C ARG A 26 19.84 -26.60 -36.37
N GLU A 27 20.47 -27.50 -35.61
CA GLU A 27 19.97 -27.94 -34.29
C GLU A 27 19.93 -26.78 -33.29
N LEU A 28 21.01 -26.00 -33.20
CA LEU A 28 21.05 -24.79 -32.36
C LEU A 28 19.97 -23.78 -32.77
N GLN A 29 19.77 -23.53 -34.06
CA GLN A 29 18.71 -22.65 -34.55
C GLN A 29 17.31 -23.17 -34.21
N LYS A 30 17.09 -24.49 -34.26
CA LYS A 30 15.82 -25.10 -33.87
C LYS A 30 15.56 -24.94 -32.36
N GLN A 31 16.59 -25.17 -31.54
CA GLN A 31 16.52 -24.96 -30.09
C GLN A 31 16.26 -23.49 -29.75
N GLN A 32 16.95 -22.55 -30.38
CA GLN A 32 16.74 -21.11 -30.21
C GLN A 32 15.31 -20.70 -30.57
N LYS A 33 14.77 -21.18 -31.69
CA LYS A 33 13.38 -20.91 -32.08
C LYS A 33 12.37 -21.50 -31.10
N ALA A 34 12.62 -22.70 -30.59
CA ALA A 34 11.76 -23.32 -29.59
C ALA A 34 11.79 -22.52 -28.28
N TYR A 35 12.98 -22.14 -27.79
CA TYR A 35 13.14 -21.31 -26.60
C TYR A 35 12.46 -19.95 -26.75
N ALA A 36 12.70 -19.25 -27.86
CA ALA A 36 12.07 -17.96 -28.14
C ALA A 36 10.53 -18.07 -28.18
N ARG A 37 10.00 -19.16 -28.75
CA ARG A 37 8.57 -19.42 -28.75
C ARG A 37 8.03 -19.69 -27.34
N MET A 38 8.74 -20.45 -26.51
CA MET A 38 8.33 -20.67 -25.12
C MET A 38 8.32 -19.35 -24.34
N ALA A 39 9.37 -18.55 -24.46
CA ALA A 39 9.46 -17.24 -23.83
C ALA A 39 8.33 -16.29 -24.29
N GLU A 40 7.98 -16.28 -25.58
CA GLU A 40 6.86 -15.49 -26.11
C GLU A 40 5.52 -15.89 -25.47
N LEU A 41 5.31 -17.20 -25.23
CA LEU A 41 4.09 -17.71 -24.61
C LEU A 41 4.04 -17.42 -23.11
N GLU A 42 5.14 -17.61 -22.39
CA GLU A 42 5.26 -17.28 -20.96
C GLU A 42 5.05 -15.78 -20.73
N GLN A 43 5.65 -14.93 -21.57
CA GLN A 43 5.42 -13.49 -21.50
C GLN A 43 3.96 -13.13 -21.77
N ALA A 44 3.32 -13.77 -22.76
CA ALA A 44 1.92 -13.54 -23.07
C ALA A 44 0.99 -13.91 -21.91
N GLU A 45 1.25 -15.04 -21.23
CA GLU A 45 0.53 -15.47 -20.04
C GLU A 45 0.69 -14.46 -18.90
N TYR A 46 1.93 -14.08 -18.59
CA TYR A 46 2.24 -13.08 -17.58
C TYR A 46 1.54 -11.74 -17.83
N GLU A 47 1.53 -11.24 -19.07
CA GLU A 47 0.85 -9.98 -19.41
C GLU A 47 -0.67 -10.04 -19.23
N VAL A 48 -1.28 -11.19 -19.48
CA VAL A 48 -2.71 -11.41 -19.25
C VAL A 48 -2.99 -11.50 -17.76
N ASP A 49 -2.14 -12.18 -16.99
CA ASP A 49 -2.27 -12.28 -15.54
C ASP A 49 -2.14 -10.92 -14.84
N VAL A 50 -1.13 -10.12 -15.22
CA VAL A 50 -0.98 -8.74 -14.71
C VAL A 50 -2.22 -7.91 -15.02
N TRP A 51 -2.78 -8.04 -16.23
CA TRP A 51 -3.99 -7.32 -16.61
C TRP A 51 -5.21 -7.79 -15.82
N ASN A 52 -5.42 -9.10 -15.65
CA ASN A 52 -6.52 -9.65 -14.86
C ASN A 52 -6.42 -9.21 -13.40
N ASN A 53 -5.25 -9.34 -12.79
CA ASN A 53 -4.99 -8.91 -11.42
C ASN A 53 -5.29 -7.41 -11.25
N TYR A 54 -4.92 -6.59 -12.24
CA TYR A 54 -5.23 -5.16 -12.20
C TYR A 54 -6.74 -4.89 -12.22
N ILE A 55 -7.50 -5.58 -13.08
CA ILE A 55 -8.96 -5.48 -13.09
C ILE A 55 -9.56 -5.95 -11.76
N ASP A 56 -9.06 -7.05 -11.20
CA ASP A 56 -9.52 -7.59 -9.93
C ASP A 56 -9.28 -6.60 -8.77
N VAL A 57 -8.14 -5.91 -8.75
CA VAL A 57 -7.86 -4.84 -7.78
C VAL A 57 -8.90 -3.73 -7.90
N LEU A 58 -9.17 -3.23 -9.12
CA LEU A 58 -10.17 -2.18 -9.34
C LEU A 58 -11.58 -2.60 -8.88
N GLN A 59 -11.94 -3.87 -9.08
CA GLN A 59 -13.24 -4.41 -8.70
C GLN A 59 -13.34 -4.81 -7.22
N SER A 60 -12.24 -4.81 -6.46
CA SER A 60 -12.21 -5.25 -5.06
C SER A 60 -11.88 -4.16 -4.04
N VAL A 61 -11.71 -2.90 -4.47
CA VAL A 61 -11.36 -1.77 -3.57
C VAL A 61 -12.24 -1.68 -2.32
N HIS A 62 -13.56 -1.85 -2.44
CA HIS A 62 -14.54 -1.83 -1.33
C HIS A 62 -14.37 -2.94 -0.29
N LYS A 63 -13.64 -4.01 -0.63
CA LYS A 63 -13.44 -5.16 0.26
C LYS A 63 -12.46 -4.84 1.38
N GLY A 64 -11.44 -4.02 1.09
CA GLY A 64 -10.50 -3.53 2.09
C GLY A 64 -11.21 -2.69 3.13
N CYS A 65 -10.93 -2.95 4.41
CA CYS A 65 -11.29 -2.05 5.52
C CYS A 65 -10.41 -2.31 6.74
N GLY A 66 -10.01 -1.26 7.44
CA GLY A 66 -9.45 -1.37 8.79
C GLY A 66 -10.49 -1.83 9.80
N ASP A 67 -10.02 -2.27 10.97
CA ASP A 67 -10.88 -2.66 12.09
C ASP A 67 -11.49 -1.41 12.78
N PRO A 68 -12.66 -1.54 13.43
CA PRO A 68 -13.21 -0.46 14.24
C PRO A 68 -12.25 -0.01 15.35
N VAL A 69 -12.11 1.30 15.52
CA VAL A 69 -11.21 1.89 16.52
C VAL A 69 -11.92 2.07 17.87
N ASP A 70 -11.33 1.51 18.93
CA ASP A 70 -11.77 1.74 20.31
C ASP A 70 -11.09 2.98 20.89
N TRP A 71 -11.70 4.15 20.65
CA TRP A 71 -11.22 5.44 21.16
C TRP A 71 -11.13 5.51 22.69
N LEU A 72 -12.00 4.79 23.40
CA LEU A 72 -11.97 4.76 24.86
C LEU A 72 -10.72 4.06 25.38
N SER A 73 -10.30 2.99 24.70
CA SER A 73 -9.05 2.30 25.02
C SER A 73 -7.83 3.18 24.77
N ILE A 74 -7.80 3.92 23.65
CA ILE A 74 -6.70 4.82 23.29
C ILE A 74 -6.60 5.96 24.30
N ALA A 75 -7.72 6.62 24.64
CA ALA A 75 -7.74 7.72 25.60
C ALA A 75 -7.30 7.30 27.02
N ARG A 76 -7.43 6.01 27.35
CA ARG A 76 -7.07 5.44 28.67
C ARG A 76 -5.75 4.68 28.67
N ALA A 77 -5.01 4.70 27.57
CA ALA A 77 -3.72 4.02 27.50
C ALA A 77 -2.73 4.63 28.51
N ASP A 78 -1.98 3.78 29.22
CA ASP A 78 -0.95 4.22 30.16
C ASP A 78 0.20 4.89 29.42
N ALA A 79 0.76 5.95 30.00
CA ALA A 79 1.91 6.64 29.44
C ALA A 79 3.17 5.74 29.44
N PRO A 80 4.03 5.83 28.41
CA PRO A 80 5.30 5.10 28.37
C PRO A 80 6.18 5.39 29.59
N VAL A 81 6.78 4.34 30.15
CA VAL A 81 7.61 4.46 31.36
C VAL A 81 8.96 5.06 31.02
N GLN A 82 9.31 6.15 31.70
CA GLN A 82 10.61 6.80 31.51
C GLN A 82 11.77 5.85 31.88
N PRO A 83 12.77 5.66 31.01
CA PRO A 83 13.91 4.80 31.30
C PRO A 83 14.76 5.42 32.40
N VAL A 84 15.33 4.55 33.24
CA VAL A 84 16.25 4.93 34.32
C VAL A 84 17.65 4.47 33.96
N PHE A 85 18.65 5.31 34.19
CA PHE A 85 20.05 4.96 33.94
C PHE A 85 20.53 3.87 34.91
N PHE A 86 21.09 2.79 34.38
CA PHE A 86 21.71 1.71 35.15
C PHE A 86 23.12 1.40 34.63
N GLY A 87 24.14 1.81 35.39
CA GLY A 87 25.56 1.54 35.11
C GLY A 87 25.99 0.10 35.41
N SER A 88 25.21 -0.88 34.96
CA SER A 88 25.40 -2.30 35.32
C SER A 88 26.70 -2.87 34.74
N LYS A 89 27.05 -2.51 33.50
CA LYS A 89 28.30 -2.95 32.86
C LYS A 89 29.49 -2.25 33.49
N GLU A 90 29.39 -0.95 33.77
CA GLU A 90 30.42 -0.21 34.49
C GLU A 90 30.71 -0.85 35.86
N ALA A 91 29.67 -1.19 36.62
CA ALA A 91 29.80 -1.85 37.92
C ALA A 91 30.53 -3.20 37.80
N GLN A 92 30.16 -4.04 36.83
CA GLN A 92 30.81 -5.32 36.56
C GLN A 92 32.28 -5.13 36.14
N ALA A 93 32.57 -4.16 35.28
CA ALA A 93 33.93 -3.88 34.82
C ALA A 93 34.82 -3.36 35.97
N ARG A 94 34.28 -2.48 36.84
CA ARG A 94 34.97 -2.02 38.06
C ARG A 94 35.25 -3.17 39.02
N GLN A 95 34.30 -4.08 39.18
CA GLN A 95 34.50 -5.28 39.99
C GLN A 95 35.61 -6.19 39.41
N ALA A 96 35.69 -6.33 38.08
CA ALA A 96 36.75 -7.07 37.41
C ALA A 96 38.14 -6.43 37.62
N VAL A 97 38.23 -5.10 37.65
CA VAL A 97 39.47 -4.37 38.01
C VAL A 97 39.87 -4.65 39.47
N GLN A 98 38.92 -4.56 40.41
CA GLN A 98 39.18 -4.76 41.84
C GLN A 98 39.61 -6.20 42.17
N ASN A 99 39.02 -7.18 41.48
CA ASN A 99 39.31 -8.60 41.71
C ASN A 99 40.60 -9.08 41.03
N TYR A 100 41.22 -8.27 40.18
CA TYR A 100 42.41 -8.66 39.45
C TYR A 100 43.66 -8.72 40.35
N ARG A 101 44.20 -9.93 40.55
CA ARG A 101 45.46 -10.20 41.26
C ARG A 101 46.52 -10.74 40.30
N PRO A 102 47.70 -10.12 40.15
CA PRO A 102 48.75 -10.64 39.28
C PRO A 102 49.38 -11.93 39.82
N GLY A 103 49.53 -12.94 38.95
CA GLY A 103 50.31 -14.14 39.24
C GLY A 103 51.83 -13.87 39.28
N PHE A 104 52.58 -14.71 40.01
CA PHE A 104 54.01 -14.52 40.30
C PHE A 104 54.90 -14.33 39.04
N LEU A 105 54.64 -15.08 37.96
CA LEU A 105 55.36 -15.01 36.68
C LEU A 105 54.99 -13.78 35.82
N PHE A 106 53.77 -13.24 35.98
CA PHE A 106 53.28 -12.08 35.23
C PHE A 106 53.87 -10.74 35.72
N ARG A 107 54.34 -10.71 36.98
CA ARG A 107 54.96 -9.54 37.60
C ARG A 107 56.37 -9.27 37.04
N LEU A 108 57.10 -10.32 36.64
CA LEU A 108 58.48 -10.23 36.13
C LEU A 108 58.56 -9.76 34.66
N LEU A 109 57.50 -9.98 33.86
CA LEU A 109 57.49 -9.73 32.41
C LEU A 109 56.83 -8.39 31.98
N LYS A 110 56.49 -7.47 32.90
CA LYS A 110 55.75 -6.21 32.64
C LYS A 110 54.37 -6.37 31.94
N ILE A 111 53.88 -7.59 31.76
CA ILE A 111 52.57 -7.91 31.15
C ILE A 111 51.42 -7.44 32.04
N ASP A 112 51.64 -7.38 33.35
CA ASP A 112 50.66 -6.91 34.34
C ASP A 112 50.14 -5.49 34.06
N ARG A 113 51.04 -4.57 33.66
CA ARG A 113 50.68 -3.19 33.33
C ARG A 113 49.73 -3.12 32.14
N LYS A 114 50.00 -3.91 31.09
CA LYS A 114 49.13 -3.99 29.91
C LYS A 114 47.76 -4.59 30.25
N LYS A 115 47.70 -5.58 31.15
CA LYS A 115 46.43 -6.21 31.55
C LYS A 115 45.57 -5.28 32.41
N LYS A 116 46.16 -4.56 33.37
CA LYS A 116 45.46 -3.51 34.13
C LYS A 116 44.97 -2.38 33.23
N GLN A 117 45.80 -1.95 32.27
CA GLN A 117 45.39 -0.95 31.29
C GLN A 117 44.16 -1.42 30.51
N LYS A 118 44.17 -2.65 29.97
CA LYS A 118 43.00 -3.22 29.28
C LYS A 118 41.75 -3.31 30.15
N LEU A 119 41.89 -3.64 31.43
CA LEU A 119 40.75 -3.70 32.35
C LEU A 119 40.18 -2.31 32.64
N ASN A 120 41.02 -1.28 32.75
CA ASN A 120 40.57 0.11 32.88
C ASN A 120 39.91 0.61 31.58
N GLU A 121 40.51 0.32 30.42
CA GLU A 121 39.90 0.61 29.11
C GLU A 121 38.52 -0.07 28.99
N ALA A 122 38.36 -1.29 29.51
CA ALA A 122 37.07 -1.98 29.55
C ALA A 122 36.04 -1.31 30.47
N VAL A 123 36.46 -0.62 31.54
CA VAL A 123 35.55 0.21 32.37
C VAL A 123 35.06 1.42 31.57
N ASP A 124 35.95 2.08 30.84
CA ASP A 124 35.59 3.24 30.02
C ASP A 124 34.64 2.83 28.88
N VAL A 125 34.91 1.70 28.23
CA VAL A 125 34.01 1.10 27.23
C VAL A 125 32.68 0.72 27.86
N ALA A 126 32.67 0.05 29.01
CA ALA A 126 31.43 -0.35 29.68
C ALA A 126 30.57 0.86 30.11
N LYS A 127 31.21 1.93 30.59
CA LYS A 127 30.54 3.20 30.91
C LYS A 127 29.95 3.84 29.66
N LYS A 128 30.70 3.85 28.55
CA LYS A 128 30.21 4.36 27.26
C LYS A 128 29.01 3.54 26.76
N ASP A 129 29.10 2.22 26.84
CA ASP A 129 28.02 1.32 26.44
C ASP A 129 26.74 1.53 27.28
N ASP A 130 26.88 1.69 28.61
CA ASP A 130 25.74 1.96 29.50
C ASP A 130 25.09 3.32 29.16
N GLN A 131 25.90 4.33 28.83
CA GLN A 131 25.44 5.64 28.38
C GLN A 131 24.75 5.57 27.02
N ASP A 132 25.39 4.99 26.01
CA ASP A 132 24.85 4.88 24.64
C ASP A 132 23.52 4.09 24.65
N ASN A 133 23.40 3.06 25.50
CA ASN A 133 22.17 2.31 25.69
C ASN A 133 21.07 3.14 26.37
N PHE A 134 21.40 3.87 27.44
CA PHE A 134 20.44 4.75 28.09
C PHE A 134 19.97 5.87 27.16
N ASP A 135 20.87 6.49 26.42
CA ASP A 135 20.55 7.54 25.45
C ASP A 135 19.60 7.00 24.38
N SER A 136 19.84 5.78 23.87
CA SER A 136 18.95 5.12 22.91
C SER A 136 17.55 4.86 23.48
N LEU A 137 17.47 4.31 24.70
CA LEU A 137 16.18 4.08 25.37
C LEU A 137 15.44 5.39 25.67
N TYR A 138 16.18 6.43 26.05
CA TYR A 138 15.61 7.75 26.33
C TYR A 138 15.08 8.41 25.06
N GLN A 139 15.79 8.30 23.94
CA GLN A 139 15.29 8.76 22.64
C GLN A 139 14.02 8.02 22.22
N GLN A 140 13.98 6.69 22.37
CA GLN A 140 12.78 5.91 22.08
C GLN A 140 11.61 6.34 22.97
N TRP A 141 11.84 6.47 24.28
CA TRP A 141 10.81 6.93 25.21
C TRP A 141 10.28 8.33 24.87
N GLN A 142 11.14 9.24 24.40
CA GLN A 142 10.68 10.56 23.94
C GLN A 142 9.75 10.47 22.74
N GLN A 143 10.05 9.60 21.77
CA GLN A 143 9.17 9.35 20.62
C GLN A 143 7.86 8.71 21.07
N ASP A 144 7.92 7.61 21.82
CA ASP A 144 6.74 6.90 22.33
C ASP A 144 5.84 7.81 23.17
N SER A 145 6.42 8.70 23.98
CA SER A 145 5.66 9.64 24.82
C SER A 145 4.98 10.73 23.99
N ALA A 146 5.63 11.23 22.94
CA ALA A 146 5.03 12.19 22.03
C ALA A 146 3.87 11.56 21.24
N ASP A 147 4.06 10.33 20.74
CA ASP A 147 3.03 9.58 20.05
C ASP A 147 1.84 9.28 20.98
N HIS A 148 2.12 8.88 22.23
CA HIS A 148 1.09 8.66 23.25
C HIS A 148 0.29 9.93 23.56
N GLU A 149 0.96 11.07 23.76
CA GLU A 149 0.31 12.36 24.00
C GLU A 149 -0.58 12.76 22.82
N GLN A 150 -0.09 12.60 21.60
CA GLN A 150 -0.85 12.89 20.39
C GLN A 150 -2.09 11.99 20.25
N GLN A 151 -1.91 10.67 20.41
CA GLN A 151 -2.99 9.69 20.29
C GLN A 151 -4.06 9.89 21.36
N THR A 152 -3.67 10.05 22.62
CA THR A 152 -4.61 10.29 23.74
C THR A 152 -5.32 11.62 23.59
N GLY A 153 -4.64 12.66 23.10
CA GLY A 153 -5.24 13.96 22.79
C GLY A 153 -6.32 13.87 21.71
N ILE A 154 -6.02 13.19 20.59
CA ILE A 154 -6.99 12.96 19.50
C ILE A 154 -8.18 12.15 20.02
N ALA A 155 -7.93 11.06 20.74
CA ALA A 155 -8.96 10.19 21.28
C ALA A 155 -9.88 10.93 22.25
N THR A 156 -9.32 11.75 23.14
CA THR A 156 -10.09 12.57 24.08
C THR A 156 -10.95 13.58 23.33
N GLY A 157 -10.40 14.30 22.36
CA GLY A 157 -11.16 15.26 21.56
C GLY A 157 -12.31 14.60 20.78
N ILE A 158 -12.12 13.38 20.26
CA ILE A 158 -13.18 12.61 19.60
C ILE A 158 -14.29 12.24 20.59
N LEU A 159 -13.93 11.76 21.78
CA LEU A 159 -14.91 11.39 22.82
C LEU A 159 -15.68 12.60 23.36
N ASP A 160 -15.05 13.77 23.39
CA ASP A 160 -15.65 15.05 23.77
C ASP A 160 -16.50 15.67 22.64
N GLY A 161 -16.51 15.05 21.45
CA GLY A 161 -17.31 15.48 20.30
C GLY A 161 -16.74 16.68 19.54
N GLU A 162 -15.43 16.94 19.68
CA GLU A 162 -14.77 18.04 18.99
C GLU A 162 -14.68 17.77 17.49
N PRO A 163 -15.26 18.62 16.61
CA PRO A 163 -15.22 18.40 15.17
C PRO A 163 -13.80 18.25 14.63
N ARG A 164 -12.86 19.11 15.07
CA ARG A 164 -11.48 19.08 14.58
C ARG A 164 -10.74 17.79 14.94
N ALA A 165 -11.09 17.15 16.05
CA ALA A 165 -10.46 15.89 16.47
C ALA A 165 -10.72 14.75 15.47
N ARG A 166 -11.89 14.72 14.82
CA ARG A 166 -12.19 13.76 13.74
C ARG A 166 -11.28 13.94 12.54
N ILE A 167 -11.02 15.18 12.11
CA ILE A 167 -10.09 15.47 11.01
C ILE A 167 -8.66 15.11 11.40
N ASN A 168 -8.24 15.47 12.62
CA ASN A 168 -6.91 15.12 13.12
C ASN A 168 -6.70 13.61 13.19
N ALA A 169 -7.73 12.82 13.53
CA ALA A 169 -7.65 11.36 13.47
C ALA A 169 -7.44 10.84 12.05
N ILE A 170 -8.19 11.35 11.06
CA ILE A 170 -8.01 10.96 9.66
C ILE A 170 -6.60 11.29 9.18
N GLU A 171 -6.10 12.49 9.51
CA GLU A 171 -4.74 12.93 9.16
C GLU A 171 -3.65 12.08 9.85
N PHE A 172 -3.87 11.69 11.12
CA PHE A 172 -2.91 10.90 11.89
C PHE A 172 -2.82 9.44 11.43
N PHE A 173 -3.98 8.79 11.22
CA PHE A 173 -4.02 7.38 10.83
C PHE A 173 -3.79 7.17 9.32
N ALA A 174 -3.95 8.22 8.51
CA ALA A 174 -3.74 8.20 7.05
C ALA A 174 -4.35 6.96 6.35
N PRO A 175 -5.64 6.63 6.58
CA PRO A 175 -6.19 5.32 6.19
C PRO A 175 -6.40 5.15 4.66
N PHE A 176 -6.03 6.15 3.87
CA PHE A 176 -6.27 6.21 2.42
C PHE A 176 -4.99 6.32 1.59
N ASP A 177 -3.81 6.10 2.17
CA ASP A 177 -2.54 6.14 1.44
C ASP A 177 -2.54 5.20 0.22
N GLU A 178 -3.12 4.00 0.35
CA GLU A 178 -3.28 3.05 -0.76
C GLU A 178 -4.17 3.58 -1.90
N LEU A 179 -5.21 4.36 -1.60
CA LEU A 179 -6.08 4.93 -2.63
C LEU A 179 -5.37 6.05 -3.41
N SER A 180 -4.38 6.69 -2.80
CA SER A 180 -3.55 7.69 -3.46
C SER A 180 -2.69 7.07 -4.57
N GLU A 181 -2.26 5.81 -4.41
CA GLU A 181 -1.54 5.07 -5.45
C GLU A 181 -2.41 4.79 -6.69
N LEU A 182 -3.74 4.70 -6.51
CA LEU A 182 -4.71 4.58 -7.60
C LEU A 182 -5.03 5.94 -8.24
N GLY A 183 -4.31 6.99 -7.88
CA GLY A 183 -4.47 8.34 -8.42
C GLY A 183 -5.63 9.11 -7.81
N SER A 184 -6.15 8.71 -6.65
CA SER A 184 -7.25 9.44 -6.00
C SER A 184 -6.74 10.48 -5.00
N SER A 185 -7.46 11.58 -4.85
CA SER A 185 -7.26 12.52 -3.72
C SER A 185 -8.56 12.68 -2.95
N ILE A 186 -8.44 12.91 -1.63
CA ILE A 186 -9.60 12.95 -0.74
C ILE A 186 -9.53 14.21 0.12
N HIS A 187 -10.63 14.95 0.13
CA HIS A 187 -10.81 16.12 0.99
C HIS A 187 -11.91 15.86 2.01
N PHE A 188 -11.68 16.31 3.23
CA PHE A 188 -12.61 16.12 4.35
C PHE A 188 -13.07 17.48 4.87
N CYS A 189 -14.37 17.60 5.10
CA CYS A 189 -14.99 18.79 5.67
C CYS A 189 -16.08 18.36 6.64
N ILE A 190 -16.27 19.09 7.73
CA ILE A 190 -17.39 18.85 8.64
C ILE A 190 -18.39 19.98 8.42
N ASP A 191 -19.63 19.60 8.10
CA ASP A 191 -20.71 20.57 7.99
C ASP A 191 -21.03 21.18 9.36
N GLU A 192 -20.98 22.52 9.45
CA GLU A 192 -21.12 23.24 10.73
C GLU A 192 -22.51 23.10 11.36
N ILE A 193 -23.55 22.89 10.55
CA ILE A 193 -24.93 22.87 11.01
C ILE A 193 -25.35 21.46 11.42
N SER A 194 -25.09 20.47 10.58
CA SER A 194 -25.48 19.08 10.80
C SER A 194 -24.44 18.28 11.58
N GLY A 195 -23.18 18.72 11.61
CA GLY A 195 -22.06 17.97 12.17
C GLY A 195 -21.62 16.78 11.31
N VAL A 196 -22.23 16.54 10.15
CA VAL A 196 -21.93 15.42 9.25
C VAL A 196 -20.57 15.61 8.59
N LEU A 197 -19.79 14.53 8.52
CA LEU A 197 -18.55 14.49 7.76
C LEU A 197 -18.86 14.38 6.25
N LEU A 198 -18.44 15.41 5.52
CA LEU A 198 -18.47 15.51 4.07
C LEU A 198 -17.11 15.12 3.50
N VAL A 199 -17.12 14.27 2.48
CA VAL A 199 -15.92 13.74 1.85
C VAL A 199 -16.00 13.99 0.35
N THR A 200 -14.98 14.63 -0.21
CA THR A 200 -14.83 14.81 -1.66
C THR A 200 -13.72 13.92 -2.15
N LEU A 201 -14.08 12.92 -2.95
CA LEU A 201 -13.18 11.95 -3.55
C LEU A 201 -12.94 12.28 -5.03
N HIS A 202 -11.73 12.70 -5.39
CA HIS A 202 -11.32 12.90 -6.78
C HIS A 202 -10.80 11.58 -7.34
N VAL A 203 -11.56 10.94 -8.23
CA VAL A 203 -11.28 9.56 -8.68
C VAL A 203 -10.36 9.46 -9.90
N HIS A 204 -10.19 10.55 -10.65
CA HIS A 204 -9.42 10.62 -11.90
C HIS A 204 -9.70 9.44 -12.85
N GLY A 205 -11.00 9.13 -13.03
CA GLY A 205 -11.48 7.88 -13.60
C GLY A 205 -11.03 7.61 -15.04
N GLY A 206 -10.74 8.68 -15.78
CA GLY A 206 -10.21 8.62 -17.14
C GLY A 206 -8.83 7.94 -17.26
N HIS A 207 -8.04 7.94 -16.19
CA HIS A 207 -6.66 7.40 -16.20
C HIS A 207 -6.56 6.00 -15.58
N VAL A 208 -7.48 5.64 -14.69
CA VAL A 208 -7.43 4.38 -13.94
C VAL A 208 -7.92 3.19 -14.78
N ILE A 209 -8.96 3.36 -15.58
CA ILE A 209 -9.52 2.21 -16.32
C ILE A 209 -8.74 1.97 -17.62
N PRO A 210 -8.22 0.76 -17.86
CA PRO A 210 -7.43 0.48 -19.05
C PRO A 210 -8.28 0.58 -20.32
N THR A 211 -7.67 1.09 -21.40
CA THR A 211 -8.36 1.28 -22.69
C THR A 211 -8.40 0.02 -23.56
N GLU A 212 -7.68 -1.02 -23.15
CA GLU A 212 -7.50 -2.27 -23.87
C GLU A 212 -7.79 -3.48 -22.97
N ILE A 213 -8.16 -4.58 -23.61
CA ILE A 213 -8.36 -5.90 -23.01
C ILE A 213 -7.24 -6.81 -23.50
N LYS A 214 -6.55 -7.46 -22.57
CA LYS A 214 -5.57 -8.52 -22.85
C LYS A 214 -6.20 -9.89 -22.63
N SER A 215 -5.92 -10.84 -23.51
CA SER A 215 -6.40 -12.23 -23.41
C SER A 215 -5.50 -13.17 -24.20
N LEU A 216 -5.58 -14.48 -23.94
CA LEU A 216 -4.85 -15.50 -24.71
C LEU A 216 -5.69 -16.03 -25.87
N LEU A 217 -5.07 -16.19 -27.03
CA LEU A 217 -5.65 -16.95 -28.14
C LEU A 217 -5.57 -18.46 -27.85
N LYS A 218 -6.34 -19.27 -28.59
CA LYS A 218 -6.23 -20.76 -28.52
C LYS A 218 -4.81 -21.28 -28.78
N SER A 219 -3.96 -20.48 -29.43
CA SER A 219 -2.55 -20.79 -29.70
C SER A 219 -1.60 -20.43 -28.54
N GLY A 220 -2.10 -19.82 -27.46
CA GLY A 220 -1.32 -19.28 -26.34
C GLY A 220 -0.70 -17.91 -26.60
N LYS A 221 -0.86 -17.34 -27.81
CA LYS A 221 -0.35 -15.99 -28.13
C LYS A 221 -1.22 -14.91 -27.50
N LEU A 222 -0.59 -13.79 -27.12
CA LEU A 222 -1.27 -12.60 -26.61
C LEU A 222 -2.20 -12.00 -27.67
N SER A 223 -3.43 -11.69 -27.25
CA SER A 223 -4.38 -10.86 -27.99
C SER A 223 -4.66 -9.61 -27.20
N VAL A 224 -4.40 -8.46 -27.83
CA VAL A 224 -4.75 -7.14 -27.31
C VAL A 224 -5.84 -6.55 -28.18
N LYS A 225 -6.94 -6.09 -27.56
CA LYS A 225 -8.08 -5.48 -28.27
C LYS A 225 -8.51 -4.21 -27.56
N LYS A 226 -8.92 -3.19 -28.31
CA LYS A 226 -9.55 -2.01 -27.73
C LYS A 226 -10.79 -2.40 -26.92
N MET A 227 -10.91 -1.88 -25.71
CA MET A 227 -12.05 -2.12 -24.84
C MET A 227 -13.30 -1.44 -25.41
N PRO A 228 -14.44 -2.15 -25.52
CA PRO A 228 -15.70 -1.50 -25.86
C PRO A 228 -16.07 -0.42 -24.83
N VAL A 229 -16.53 0.74 -25.29
CA VAL A 229 -16.85 1.90 -24.42
C VAL A 229 -17.81 1.51 -23.30
N GLY A 230 -18.83 0.70 -23.61
CA GLY A 230 -19.78 0.23 -22.60
C GLY A 230 -19.13 -0.56 -21.47
N LYS A 231 -18.19 -1.46 -21.79
CA LYS A 231 -17.48 -2.25 -20.78
C LYS A 231 -16.53 -1.37 -19.96
N ARG A 232 -15.88 -0.38 -20.60
CA ARG A 232 -15.04 0.60 -19.90
C ARG A 232 -15.83 1.42 -18.88
N ASN A 233 -17.02 1.87 -19.27
CA ASN A 233 -17.89 2.67 -18.41
C ASN A 233 -18.45 1.86 -17.24
N GLU A 234 -18.77 0.58 -17.44
CA GLU A 234 -19.20 -0.32 -16.35
C GLU A 234 -18.07 -0.52 -15.34
N LEU A 235 -16.86 -0.85 -15.80
CA LEU A 235 -15.70 -0.97 -14.90
C LEU A 235 -15.43 0.33 -14.14
N LEU A 236 -15.59 1.48 -14.80
CA LEU A 236 -15.47 2.79 -14.16
C LEU A 236 -16.55 3.01 -13.09
N GLN A 237 -17.79 2.61 -13.38
CA GLN A 237 -18.90 2.70 -12.44
C GLN A 237 -18.64 1.86 -11.20
N ASP A 238 -18.27 0.60 -11.38
CA ASP A 238 -17.99 -0.31 -10.28
C ASP A 238 -16.82 0.21 -9.44
N TYR A 239 -15.74 0.66 -10.08
CA TYR A 239 -14.58 1.25 -9.42
C TYR A 239 -14.96 2.46 -8.56
N ILE A 240 -15.70 3.43 -9.11
CA ILE A 240 -16.08 4.65 -8.37
C ILE A 240 -16.98 4.31 -7.19
N CYS A 241 -17.98 3.45 -7.39
CA CYS A 241 -18.88 3.01 -6.32
C CYS A 241 -18.10 2.22 -5.26
N SER A 242 -17.12 1.42 -5.68
CA SER A 242 -16.22 0.65 -4.82
C SER A 242 -15.36 1.58 -3.94
N CYS A 243 -14.77 2.63 -4.52
CA CYS A 243 -14.03 3.64 -3.76
C CYS A 243 -14.92 4.41 -2.77
N VAL A 244 -16.14 4.78 -3.17
CA VAL A 244 -17.10 5.43 -2.27
C VAL A 244 -17.41 4.55 -1.06
N LEU A 245 -17.67 3.26 -1.26
CA LEU A 245 -17.90 2.30 -0.17
C LEU A 245 -16.66 2.13 0.71
N ARG A 246 -15.47 1.97 0.11
CA ARG A 246 -14.18 1.86 0.82
C ARG A 246 -13.99 3.05 1.75
N VAL A 247 -14.12 4.27 1.22
CA VAL A 247 -13.95 5.52 1.99
C VAL A 247 -14.96 5.61 3.12
N ALA A 248 -16.25 5.38 2.82
CA ALA A 248 -17.28 5.49 3.85
C ALA A 248 -17.10 4.45 4.97
N ARG A 249 -16.80 3.20 4.61
CA ARG A 249 -16.60 2.12 5.58
C ARG A 249 -15.36 2.36 6.46
N GLU A 250 -14.26 2.80 5.85
CA GLU A 250 -13.04 3.14 6.58
C GLU A 250 -13.26 4.28 7.57
N LEU A 251 -13.94 5.36 7.14
CA LEU A 251 -14.26 6.49 8.02
C LEU A 251 -15.17 6.08 9.16
N LEU A 252 -16.18 5.24 8.90
CA LEU A 252 -17.08 4.79 9.95
C LEU A 252 -16.38 3.76 10.87
N ASN A 253 -15.40 2.99 10.43
CA ASN A 253 -14.62 2.17 11.37
C ASN A 253 -13.65 3.01 12.20
N LEU A 254 -13.07 4.05 11.59
CA LEU A 254 -12.17 4.97 12.28
C LEU A 254 -12.92 5.87 13.27
N LEU A 255 -14.06 6.46 12.89
CA LEU A 255 -14.73 7.50 13.65
C LEU A 255 -16.02 7.00 14.30
N PRO A 256 -16.47 7.62 15.42
CA PRO A 256 -17.71 7.26 16.10
C PRO A 256 -18.98 7.70 15.34
N ASP A 257 -18.84 8.35 14.17
CA ASP A 257 -19.94 8.80 13.33
C ASP A 257 -20.87 7.66 12.91
N ASP A 258 -22.17 7.94 12.77
CA ASP A 258 -23.15 6.97 12.24
C ASP A 258 -23.39 7.13 10.73
N MET A 259 -22.97 8.25 10.16
CA MET A 259 -23.17 8.60 8.76
C MET A 259 -22.04 9.48 8.24
N VAL A 260 -21.69 9.27 6.97
CA VAL A 260 -20.85 10.19 6.19
C VAL A 260 -21.51 10.47 4.84
N ILE A 261 -21.21 11.62 4.23
CA ILE A 261 -21.57 11.89 2.83
C ILE A 261 -20.30 11.86 2.00
N VAL A 262 -20.26 10.97 1.02
CA VAL A 262 -19.15 10.87 0.08
C VAL A 262 -19.61 11.33 -1.29
N THR A 263 -18.92 12.34 -1.82
CA THR A 263 -19.11 12.88 -3.16
C THR A 263 -17.90 12.55 -4.01
N ALA A 264 -18.08 11.71 -5.03
CA ALA A 264 -17.06 11.46 -6.04
C ALA A 264 -17.11 12.54 -7.14
N VAL A 265 -15.94 13.07 -7.45
CA VAL A 265 -15.71 14.11 -8.46
C VAL A 265 -14.78 13.56 -9.52
N ASP A 266 -15.10 13.83 -10.78
CA ASP A 266 -14.24 13.47 -11.91
C ASP A 266 -14.24 14.60 -12.95
N GLU A 267 -13.25 14.56 -13.84
CA GLU A 267 -13.07 15.54 -14.89
C GLU A 267 -14.04 15.24 -16.05
N LEU A 268 -15.04 16.08 -16.24
CA LEU A 268 -16.01 15.97 -17.32
C LEU A 268 -15.81 17.08 -18.35
N LEU A 269 -15.93 16.73 -19.64
CA LEU A 269 -15.90 17.73 -20.71
C LEU A 269 -17.18 18.56 -20.68
N ASN A 270 -17.07 19.84 -20.36
CA ASN A 270 -18.17 20.77 -20.54
C ASN A 270 -18.37 21.04 -22.03
N THR A 271 -19.48 20.56 -22.60
CA THR A 271 -19.75 20.70 -24.04
C THR A 271 -20.06 22.12 -24.48
N ALA A 272 -20.41 23.02 -23.54
CA ALA A 272 -20.69 24.43 -23.85
C ALA A 272 -19.41 25.26 -23.91
N THR A 273 -18.43 24.98 -23.05
CA THR A 273 -17.15 25.73 -22.99
C THR A 273 -16.02 25.01 -23.73
N GLY A 274 -16.14 23.69 -23.92
CA GLY A 274 -15.10 22.83 -24.50
C GLY A 274 -13.95 22.50 -23.55
N TYR A 275 -14.02 22.95 -22.30
CA TYR A 275 -13.00 22.71 -21.29
C TYR A 275 -13.41 21.57 -20.34
N PRO A 276 -12.44 20.81 -19.83
CA PRO A 276 -12.72 19.91 -18.73
C PRO A 276 -13.05 20.70 -17.45
N GLU A 277 -14.01 20.19 -16.70
CA GLU A 277 -14.43 20.73 -15.41
C GLU A 277 -14.55 19.57 -14.40
N GLU A 278 -14.03 19.77 -13.20
CA GLU A 278 -14.24 18.83 -12.09
C GLU A 278 -15.68 18.98 -11.60
N LEU A 279 -16.49 17.93 -11.79
CA LEU A 279 -17.90 17.94 -11.45
C LEU A 279 -18.28 16.72 -10.61
N PRO A 280 -19.19 16.87 -9.63
CA PRO A 280 -19.72 15.74 -8.88
C PRO A 280 -20.45 14.77 -9.81
N ILE A 281 -20.09 13.49 -9.76
CA ILE A 281 -20.68 12.43 -10.59
C ILE A 281 -21.47 11.40 -9.77
N LEU A 282 -21.20 11.34 -8.47
CA LEU A 282 -21.88 10.51 -7.50
C LEU A 282 -21.83 11.23 -6.15
N SER A 283 -22.96 11.32 -5.44
CA SER A 283 -22.99 11.80 -4.05
C SER A 283 -23.91 10.88 -3.25
N VAL A 284 -23.40 10.32 -2.15
CA VAL A 284 -24.07 9.25 -1.38
C VAL A 284 -23.97 9.54 0.10
N ALA A 285 -25.11 9.44 0.80
CA ALA A 285 -25.16 9.42 2.26
C ALA A 285 -25.10 7.98 2.73
N VAL A 286 -23.97 7.59 3.30
CA VAL A 286 -23.67 6.23 3.73
C VAL A 286 -23.82 6.14 5.23
N THR A 287 -24.67 5.23 5.72
CA THR A 287 -24.87 4.99 7.15
C THR A 287 -24.24 3.68 7.59
N ARG A 288 -23.75 3.65 8.83
CA ARG A 288 -23.22 2.45 9.48
C ARG A 288 -24.24 1.31 9.47
N GLN A 289 -25.48 1.61 9.85
CA GLN A 289 -26.56 0.62 9.91
C GLN A 289 -26.80 -0.12 8.58
N VAL A 290 -26.69 0.59 7.44
CA VAL A 290 -26.86 -0.03 6.13
C VAL A 290 -25.59 -0.78 5.72
N LEU A 291 -24.41 -0.18 5.92
CA LEU A 291 -23.13 -0.83 5.60
C LEU A 291 -22.95 -2.16 6.31
N ASP A 292 -23.26 -2.25 7.60
CA ASP A 292 -23.09 -3.45 8.43
C ASP A 292 -23.94 -4.65 7.95
N ARG A 293 -24.95 -4.40 7.10
CA ARG A 293 -25.82 -5.43 6.53
C ARG A 293 -25.35 -5.91 5.16
N LEU A 294 -24.43 -5.19 4.51
CA LEU A 294 -23.93 -5.55 3.20
C LEU A 294 -22.83 -6.61 3.31
N ASN A 295 -22.90 -7.63 2.47
CA ASN A 295 -21.80 -8.58 2.31
C ASN A 295 -20.80 -8.03 1.28
N MET A 296 -19.76 -7.35 1.76
CA MET A 296 -18.75 -6.71 0.91
C MET A 296 -18.05 -7.68 -0.06
N ASP A 297 -18.03 -8.98 0.21
CA ASP A 297 -17.43 -9.95 -0.71
C ASP A 297 -18.31 -10.29 -1.92
N ALA A 298 -19.62 -10.08 -1.81
CA ALA A 298 -20.62 -10.58 -2.74
C ALA A 298 -21.49 -9.49 -3.40
N ILE A 299 -21.40 -8.24 -2.94
CA ILE A 299 -22.13 -7.13 -3.56
C ILE A 299 -21.53 -6.75 -4.91
N ASP A 300 -22.40 -6.26 -5.80
CA ASP A 300 -21.99 -5.38 -6.88
C ASP A 300 -21.96 -3.94 -6.32
N PRO A 301 -20.82 -3.22 -6.36
CA PRO A 301 -20.73 -1.89 -5.77
C PRO A 301 -21.72 -0.90 -6.36
N SER A 302 -21.96 -0.95 -7.67
CA SER A 302 -22.85 -0.02 -8.35
C SER A 302 -24.32 -0.25 -8.00
N ASP A 303 -24.76 -1.51 -7.95
CA ASP A 303 -26.11 -1.88 -7.53
C ASP A 303 -26.34 -1.60 -6.04
N SER A 304 -25.29 -1.76 -5.22
CA SER A 304 -25.37 -1.54 -3.77
C SER A 304 -25.72 -0.10 -3.39
N MET A 305 -25.45 0.87 -4.27
CA MET A 305 -25.81 2.28 -4.08
C MET A 305 -27.32 2.46 -3.81
N ASN A 306 -28.16 1.56 -4.34
CA ASN A 306 -29.62 1.59 -4.13
C ASN A 306 -30.05 1.37 -2.66
N ASN A 307 -29.15 0.89 -1.80
CA ASN A 307 -29.40 0.77 -0.36
C ASN A 307 -29.25 2.12 0.38
N PHE A 308 -28.69 3.13 -0.29
CA PHE A 308 -28.38 4.43 0.29
C PHE A 308 -29.15 5.55 -0.40
N VAL A 309 -29.31 6.68 0.30
CA VAL A 309 -29.74 7.92 -0.33
C VAL A 309 -28.59 8.42 -1.18
N HIS A 310 -28.80 8.50 -2.49
CA HIS A 310 -27.75 8.86 -3.44
C HIS A 310 -28.27 9.65 -4.64
N ASN A 311 -27.38 10.46 -5.21
CA ASN A 311 -27.52 11.05 -6.52
C ASN A 311 -26.49 10.41 -7.45
N MET A 312 -26.96 9.68 -8.46
CA MET A 312 -26.11 9.08 -9.50
C MET A 312 -26.83 9.13 -10.85
N ASN A 313 -26.12 9.54 -11.90
CA ASN A 313 -26.63 9.54 -13.27
C ASN A 313 -25.63 8.85 -14.18
N PHE A 314 -25.92 7.59 -14.51
CA PHE A 314 -25.04 6.75 -15.32
C PHE A 314 -25.78 6.17 -16.52
N LYS A 315 -25.09 6.11 -17.67
CA LYS A 315 -25.52 5.33 -18.83
C LYS A 315 -24.34 4.56 -19.38
N LYS A 316 -24.50 3.25 -19.60
CA LYS A 316 -23.46 2.38 -20.18
C LYS A 316 -22.80 2.97 -21.42
N THR A 317 -23.56 3.63 -22.30
CA THR A 317 -23.03 4.21 -23.55
C THR A 317 -22.25 5.52 -23.37
N THR A 318 -22.56 6.33 -22.35
CA THR A 318 -21.99 7.67 -22.17
C THR A 318 -21.23 7.88 -20.86
N GLY A 319 -21.26 6.90 -19.95
CA GLY A 319 -20.66 6.99 -18.62
C GLY A 319 -21.49 7.84 -17.65
N PHE A 320 -20.79 8.36 -16.64
CA PHE A 320 -21.34 9.28 -15.64
C PHE A 320 -21.72 10.63 -16.24
N ARG A 321 -22.63 11.32 -15.56
CA ARG A 321 -22.98 12.72 -15.79
C ARG A 321 -22.96 13.46 -14.47
N ALA A 322 -22.80 14.77 -14.56
CA ALA A 322 -22.86 15.63 -13.40
C ALA A 322 -24.19 15.47 -12.64
N VAL A 323 -24.11 15.44 -11.33
CA VAL A 323 -25.23 15.35 -10.39
C VAL A 323 -25.07 16.40 -9.29
N PRO A 324 -26.16 16.83 -8.64
CA PRO A 324 -26.02 17.70 -7.47
C PRO A 324 -25.46 16.92 -6.27
N GLU A 325 -24.68 17.59 -5.44
CA GLU A 325 -24.27 17.07 -4.14
C GLU A 325 -25.48 16.91 -3.22
N LEU A 326 -25.43 15.92 -2.32
CA LEU A 326 -26.44 15.77 -1.29
C LEU A 326 -26.30 16.89 -0.25
N ASN A 327 -27.43 17.51 0.11
CA ASN A 327 -27.46 18.51 1.16
C ASN A 327 -27.42 17.80 2.53
N PRO A 328 -26.41 18.04 3.40
CA PRO A 328 -26.34 17.43 4.71
C PRO A 328 -27.52 17.80 5.62
N GLY A 329 -28.10 18.99 5.44
CA GLY A 329 -29.26 19.45 6.21
C GLY A 329 -30.52 18.60 6.06
N GLN A 330 -30.60 17.73 5.05
CA GLN A 330 -31.72 16.80 4.90
C GLN A 330 -31.66 15.62 5.89
N PHE A 331 -30.50 15.36 6.49
CA PHE A 331 -30.25 14.25 7.41
C PHE A 331 -30.20 14.68 8.88
N VAL A 332 -30.35 15.98 9.15
CA VAL A 332 -30.52 16.48 10.51
C VAL A 332 -31.91 16.04 10.98
N SER A 333 -31.95 15.20 12.01
CA SER A 333 -33.18 14.91 12.73
C SER A 333 -33.78 16.23 13.20
N ARG A 334 -34.94 16.61 12.64
CA ARG A 334 -35.74 17.73 13.17
C ARG A 334 -36.14 17.34 14.59
N SER A 335 -35.40 17.88 15.57
CA SER A 335 -35.70 17.82 16.99
C SER A 335 -37.07 18.41 17.28
#